data_AF-A0A2N8MHJ7-F1
#
_entry.id   AF-A0A2N8MHJ7-F1
#
_cell.length_a   1.000
_cell.length_b   1.000
_cell.length_c   1.000
_cell.angle_alpha   90.00
_cell.angle_beta   90.00
_cell.angle_gamma   90.00
#
_symmetry.space_group_name_H-M   'P 1'
#
loop_
_entity.id
_entity.type
_entity.pdbx_description
1 polymer ?
#
loop_
_entity_poly.entity_id
_entity_poly.type
_entity_poly.pdbx_seq_one_letter_code
_entity_poly.pdbx_strand_id
1 'polypeptide(L)'
;MKSSSLAVKGALVALIAVLGLGSTFFAAAARESDWTLTVSPSTNLAAEQIVSVGIGGFTPNRQTMLLECTIEGDCYTIGYPISDANGGISTTATVFRYLSWDELDYDCKAPGGGCEVVAADLDTGELKKVPLTFH
;
A
#
# COMPACT_ATOMS: atom_id res chain seq x y z
N MET A 1 -18.10 15.94 46.52
CA MET A 1 -17.47 14.67 46.95
C MET A 1 -16.58 14.25 45.77
N LYS A 2 -15.28 14.59 45.74
CA LYS A 2 -14.12 13.91 46.39
C LYS A 2 -13.94 12.51 45.76
N SER A 3 -12.86 12.07 45.09
CA SER A 3 -11.44 12.43 44.89
C SER A 3 -11.00 11.88 43.52
N SER A 4 -10.19 12.55 42.68
CA SER A 4 -8.71 12.53 42.62
C SER A 4 -8.05 11.13 42.61
N SER A 5 -7.34 10.80 41.52
CA SER A 5 -6.02 10.16 41.61
C SER A 5 -5.14 10.54 40.40
N LEU A 6 -4.04 11.21 40.69
CA LEU A 6 -2.98 11.61 39.76
C LEU A 6 -1.90 10.50 39.74
N ALA A 7 -1.40 10.24 38.53
CA ALA A 7 -0.01 9.91 38.20
C ALA A 7 0.60 8.57 38.67
N VAL A 8 1.60 8.14 37.90
CA VAL A 8 2.96 7.72 38.35
C VAL A 8 3.43 6.41 37.70
N LYS A 9 4.39 6.59 36.78
CA LYS A 9 5.64 5.84 36.58
C LYS A 9 5.58 4.35 36.21
N GLY A 10 6.37 4.02 35.19
CA GLY A 10 6.84 2.64 35.03
C GLY A 10 7.56 2.37 33.73
N ALA A 11 8.58 3.16 33.37
CA ALA A 11 9.61 2.67 32.47
C ALA A 11 10.27 1.47 33.16
N LEU A 12 9.93 0.25 32.76
CA LEU A 12 10.71 -0.93 33.15
C LEU A 12 11.92 -1.00 32.22
N VAL A 13 12.97 -0.28 32.60
CA VAL A 13 14.32 -0.51 32.07
C VAL A 13 14.81 -1.81 32.72
N ALA A 14 14.77 -2.91 31.97
CA ALA A 14 15.40 -4.15 32.39
C ALA A 14 16.92 -3.95 32.35
N LEU A 15 17.55 -3.88 33.53
CA LEU A 15 18.99 -4.02 33.68
C LEU A 15 19.36 -5.49 33.39
N ILE A 16 19.98 -5.73 32.25
CA ILE A 16 20.74 -6.96 32.01
C ILE A 16 22.21 -6.56 31.93
N ALA A 17 22.95 -6.82 33.01
CA ALA A 17 24.40 -6.78 33.00
C ALA A 17 24.90 -8.16 32.56
N VAL A 18 25.45 -8.27 31.35
CA VAL A 18 26.26 -9.42 30.92
C VAL A 18 27.70 -8.96 30.77
N LEU A 19 28.57 -9.42 31.67
CA LEU A 19 30.01 -9.36 31.51
C LEU A 19 30.44 -10.59 30.69
N GLY A 20 30.97 -10.38 29.49
CA GLY A 20 31.72 -11.39 28.75
C GLY A 20 31.31 -11.57 27.28
N LEU A 21 32.23 -11.20 26.39
CA LEU A 21 32.33 -11.58 24.96
C LEU A 21 31.19 -11.12 24.03
N GLY A 22 31.33 -9.87 23.56
CA GLY A 22 30.97 -9.41 22.20
C GLY A 22 29.66 -9.91 21.60
N SER A 23 28.57 -9.18 21.81
CA SER A 23 27.38 -9.29 20.96
C SER A 23 26.87 -7.89 20.65
N THR A 24 27.42 -7.29 19.60
CA THR A 24 26.85 -6.11 18.96
C THR A 24 25.55 -6.54 18.27
N PHE A 25 24.43 -6.42 18.96
CA PHE A 25 23.12 -6.48 18.32
C PHE A 25 22.95 -5.19 17.51
N PHE A 26 23.40 -5.20 16.26
CA PHE A 26 23.01 -4.18 15.30
C PHE A 26 21.53 -4.42 15.00
N ALA A 27 20.65 -3.62 15.60
CA ALA A 27 19.28 -3.52 15.13
C ALA A 27 19.34 -2.98 13.70
N ALA A 28 19.07 -3.86 12.71
CA ALA A 28 18.84 -3.42 11.35
C ALA A 28 17.55 -2.60 11.37
N ALA A 29 17.66 -1.29 11.23
CA ALA A 29 16.49 -0.47 10.93
C ALA A 29 15.93 -0.95 9.60
N ALA A 30 14.68 -1.41 9.59
CA ALA A 30 13.96 -1.64 8.35
C ALA A 30 13.96 -0.30 7.59
N ARG A 31 14.52 -0.28 6.37
CA ARG A 31 14.26 0.85 5.48
C ARG A 31 12.80 0.75 5.08
N GLU A 32 12.01 1.68 5.58
CA GLU A 32 10.70 1.97 5.01
C GLU A 32 10.95 2.37 3.55
N SER A 33 10.21 1.80 2.61
CA SER A 33 10.48 2.12 1.21
C SER A 33 10.02 3.54 0.90
N ASP A 34 10.80 4.18 0.05
CA ASP A 34 10.62 5.55 -0.40
C ASP A 34 9.92 5.65 -1.76
N TRP A 35 9.51 4.53 -2.35
CA TRP A 35 8.83 4.56 -3.64
C TRP A 35 7.38 5.04 -3.50
N THR A 36 6.87 5.61 -4.59
CA THR A 36 5.55 6.24 -4.63
C THR A 36 4.67 5.63 -5.70
N LEU A 37 3.36 5.57 -5.46
CA LEU A 37 2.34 5.26 -6.44
C LEU A 37 1.44 6.48 -6.67
N THR A 38 1.14 6.78 -7.93
CA THR A 38 0.20 7.83 -8.34
C THR A 38 -0.75 7.30 -9.41
N VAL A 39 -2.01 7.76 -9.38
CA VAL A 39 -3.03 7.43 -10.38
C VAL A 39 -3.76 8.70 -10.77
N SER A 40 -3.91 8.96 -12.07
CA SER A 40 -4.55 10.17 -12.58
C SER A 40 -5.42 9.91 -13.81
N PRO A 41 -6.70 10.34 -13.81
CA PRO A 41 -7.44 10.77 -12.63
C PRO A 41 -7.66 9.59 -11.66
N SER A 42 -7.85 9.88 -10.37
CA SER A 42 -8.24 8.89 -9.35
C SER A 42 -9.63 9.15 -8.77
N THR A 43 -10.31 10.20 -9.21
CA THR A 43 -11.61 10.59 -8.68
C THR A 43 -12.56 10.96 -9.80
N ASN A 44 -13.86 10.90 -9.50
CA ASN A 44 -14.92 11.19 -10.46
C ASN A 44 -14.79 10.34 -11.75
N LEU A 45 -14.41 9.08 -11.60
CA LEU A 45 -14.16 8.15 -12.69
C LEU A 45 -15.47 7.65 -13.31
N ALA A 46 -15.48 7.49 -14.62
CA ALA A 46 -16.50 6.71 -15.32
C ALA A 46 -16.31 5.22 -15.04
N ALA A 47 -17.36 4.42 -15.24
CA ALA A 47 -17.19 2.97 -15.30
C ALA A 47 -16.24 2.63 -16.47
N GLU A 48 -15.24 1.80 -16.21
CA GLU A 48 -14.26 1.33 -17.21
C GLU A 48 -13.36 2.46 -17.76
N GLN A 49 -12.93 3.35 -16.88
CA GLN A 49 -12.07 4.46 -17.27
C GLN A 49 -10.60 4.03 -17.39
N ILE A 50 -9.91 4.51 -18.44
CA ILE A 50 -8.45 4.42 -18.54
C ILE A 50 -7.83 5.52 -17.66
N VAL A 51 -6.90 5.13 -16.78
CA VAL A 51 -6.13 6.02 -15.91
C VAL A 51 -4.64 5.91 -16.21
N SER A 52 -3.91 7.00 -15.98
CA SER A 52 -2.45 6.98 -15.97
C SER A 52 -1.95 6.53 -14.59
N VAL A 53 -1.00 5.60 -14.58
CA VAL A 53 -0.36 5.09 -13.37
C VAL A 53 1.13 5.44 -13.42
N GLY A 54 1.59 6.11 -12.36
CA GLY A 54 2.98 6.51 -12.18
C GLY A 54 3.59 5.86 -10.95
N ILE A 55 4.76 5.24 -11.10
CA ILE A 55 5.59 4.78 -9.98
C ILE A 55 6.95 5.46 -10.07
N GLY A 56 7.50 5.87 -8.93
CA GLY A 56 8.82 6.50 -8.83
C GLY A 56 9.58 6.02 -7.60
N GLY A 57 10.91 6.01 -7.67
CA GLY A 57 11.77 5.51 -6.59
C GLY A 57 11.76 3.98 -6.47
N PHE A 58 11.17 3.26 -7.42
CA PHE A 58 11.13 1.81 -7.37
C PHE A 58 12.49 1.20 -7.71
N THR A 59 12.66 -0.09 -7.43
CA THR A 59 13.90 -0.78 -7.82
C THR A 59 14.00 -0.81 -9.36
N PRO A 60 15.10 -0.36 -9.98
CA PRO A 60 15.24 -0.32 -11.44
C PRO A 60 15.16 -1.69 -12.13
N ASN A 61 14.56 -1.73 -13.31
CA ASN A 61 14.39 -2.95 -14.13
C ASN A 61 13.71 -4.10 -13.37
N ARG A 62 12.79 -3.78 -12.47
CA ARG A 62 12.00 -4.76 -11.71
C ARG A 62 10.54 -4.70 -12.10
N GLN A 63 9.89 -5.85 -12.01
CA GLN A 63 8.46 -5.97 -12.26
C GLN A 63 7.67 -5.60 -11.01
N THR A 64 6.62 -4.80 -11.19
CA THR A 64 5.59 -4.54 -10.20
C THR A 64 4.30 -5.22 -10.65
N MET A 65 3.47 -5.68 -9.72
CA MET A 65 2.11 -6.11 -10.02
C MET A 65 1.14 -4.97 -9.71
N LEU A 66 0.34 -4.56 -10.70
CA LEU A 66 -0.74 -3.61 -10.51
C LEU A 66 -2.05 -4.36 -10.35
N LEU A 67 -2.81 -3.97 -9.34
CA LEU A 67 -4.10 -4.53 -8.99
C LEU A 67 -5.15 -3.42 -8.90
N GLU A 68 -6.40 -3.76 -9.17
CA GLU A 68 -7.55 -3.02 -8.69
C GLU A 68 -8.22 -3.86 -7.62
N CYS A 69 -8.37 -3.29 -6.42
CA CYS A 69 -8.88 -3.99 -5.25
C CYS A 69 -10.10 -3.28 -4.68
N THR A 70 -11.02 -4.06 -4.09
CA THR A 70 -11.98 -3.51 -3.13
C THR A 70 -11.24 -3.04 -1.87
N ILE A 71 -11.86 -2.17 -1.09
CA ILE A 71 -11.34 -1.83 0.25
C ILE A 71 -11.30 -3.02 1.23
N GLU A 72 -11.99 -4.12 0.91
CA GLU A 72 -12.01 -5.36 1.70
C GLU A 72 -10.84 -6.30 1.33
N GLY A 73 -10.17 -6.04 0.21
CA GLY A 73 -8.93 -6.71 -0.20
C GLY A 73 -9.06 -7.72 -1.34
N ASP A 74 -10.25 -7.88 -1.92
CA ASP A 74 -10.43 -8.68 -3.14
C ASP A 74 -9.92 -7.91 -4.35
N CYS A 75 -9.10 -8.55 -5.18
CA CYS A 75 -8.34 -7.85 -6.23
C CYS A 75 -8.41 -8.55 -7.60
N TYR A 76 -8.37 -7.75 -8.67
CA TYR A 76 -7.98 -8.18 -10.00
C TYR A 76 -6.61 -7.66 -10.36
N THR A 77 -5.91 -8.43 -11.19
CA THR A 77 -4.71 -7.94 -11.84
C THR A 77 -5.06 -7.04 -13.02
N ILE A 78 -4.53 -5.82 -13.00
CA ILE A 78 -4.69 -4.83 -14.06
C ILE A 78 -3.39 -4.53 -14.82
N GLY A 79 -2.25 -5.09 -14.39
CA GLY A 79 -1.01 -5.02 -15.16
C GLY A 79 0.23 -5.56 -14.46
N TYR A 80 1.30 -5.70 -15.24
CA TYR A 80 2.63 -6.13 -14.77
C TYR A 80 3.76 -5.25 -15.33
N PRO A 81 3.75 -3.93 -15.09
CA PRO A 81 4.78 -3.04 -15.62
C PRO A 81 6.16 -3.37 -15.06
N ILE A 82 7.18 -3.06 -15.86
CA ILE A 82 8.58 -3.13 -15.47
C ILE A 82 9.11 -1.69 -15.35
N SER A 83 9.80 -1.40 -14.25
CA SER A 83 10.44 -0.10 -14.05
C SER A 83 11.60 0.11 -15.01
N ASP A 84 11.80 1.36 -15.41
CA ASP A 84 12.94 1.76 -16.21
C ASP A 84 14.27 1.71 -15.41
N ALA A 85 15.37 2.12 -16.07
CA ALA A 85 16.69 2.16 -15.46
C ALA A 85 16.83 3.13 -14.27
N ASN A 86 15.87 4.04 -14.09
CA ASN A 86 15.81 5.00 -12.98
C ASN A 86 14.80 4.60 -11.90
N GLY A 87 14.13 3.45 -12.04
CA GLY A 87 13.10 3.03 -11.09
C GLY A 87 11.73 3.67 -11.32
N GLY A 88 11.51 4.25 -12.50
CA GLY A 88 10.25 4.87 -12.89
C GLY A 88 9.34 3.91 -13.66
N ILE A 89 8.02 4.04 -13.47
CA ILE A 89 7.00 3.43 -14.34
C ILE A 89 6.03 4.54 -14.75
N SER A 90 5.70 4.59 -16.02
CA SER A 90 4.61 5.39 -16.56
C SER A 90 3.80 4.52 -17.53
N THR A 91 2.63 4.07 -17.08
CA THR A 91 1.75 3.19 -17.85
C THR A 91 0.29 3.66 -17.74
N THR A 92 -0.60 3.03 -18.49
CA THR A 92 -2.04 3.16 -18.30
C THR A 92 -2.64 1.85 -17.80
N ALA A 93 -3.77 1.93 -17.11
CA ALA A 93 -4.61 0.80 -16.72
C ALA A 93 -6.08 1.15 -16.88
N THR A 94 -6.94 0.16 -17.14
CA THR A 94 -8.40 0.34 -17.07
C THR A 94 -8.86 -0.02 -15.67
N VAL A 95 -9.67 0.84 -15.06
CA VAL A 95 -10.28 0.64 -13.74
C VAL A 95 -11.79 0.53 -13.85
N PHE A 96 -12.39 -0.32 -13.03
CA PHE A 96 -13.77 -0.75 -13.14
C PHE A 96 -14.57 -0.33 -11.90
N ARG A 97 -15.75 0.25 -12.13
CA ARG A 97 -16.67 0.55 -11.03
C ARG A 97 -17.30 -0.73 -10.44
N TYR A 98 -17.53 -1.72 -11.30
CA TYR A 98 -18.18 -2.97 -10.94
C TYR A 98 -17.16 -4.08 -11.04
N LEU A 99 -16.93 -4.74 -9.90
CA LEU A 99 -16.01 -5.86 -9.75
C LEU A 99 -16.86 -7.10 -9.45
N SER A 100 -16.54 -8.27 -10.03
CA SER A 100 -17.42 -9.44 -9.96
C SER A 100 -16.67 -10.76 -9.79
N TRP A 101 -16.64 -11.29 -8.57
CA TRP A 101 -16.05 -12.59 -8.26
C TRP A 101 -17.16 -13.61 -8.10
N ASP A 102 -17.21 -14.57 -9.01
CA ASP A 102 -18.27 -15.58 -9.10
C ASP A 102 -19.67 -14.94 -9.22
N GLU A 103 -20.51 -15.05 -8.18
CA GLU A 103 -21.87 -14.49 -8.14
C GLU A 103 -21.94 -13.16 -7.36
N LEU A 104 -20.81 -12.64 -6.88
CA LEU A 104 -20.76 -11.42 -6.07
C LEU A 104 -20.38 -10.20 -6.91
N ASP A 105 -21.35 -9.32 -7.16
CA ASP A 105 -21.11 -8.02 -7.76
C ASP A 105 -20.82 -6.96 -6.67
N TYR A 106 -19.69 -6.29 -6.80
CA TYR A 106 -19.24 -5.22 -5.92
C TYR A 106 -19.26 -3.88 -6.67
N ASP A 107 -20.01 -2.89 -6.15
CA ASP A 107 -20.04 -1.53 -6.69
C ASP A 107 -19.11 -0.62 -5.88
N CYS A 108 -17.98 -0.23 -6.49
CA CYS A 108 -16.98 0.67 -5.91
C CYS A 108 -17.55 2.06 -5.52
N LYS A 109 -18.74 2.44 -5.99
CA LYS A 109 -19.41 3.70 -5.64
C LYS A 109 -20.42 3.56 -4.49
N ALA A 110 -20.81 2.35 -4.13
CA ALA A 110 -21.81 2.14 -3.09
C ALA A 110 -21.39 2.79 -1.76
N PRO A 111 -22.32 3.26 -0.92
CA PRO A 111 -21.98 3.75 0.41
C PRO A 111 -21.27 2.68 1.24
N GLY A 112 -20.09 3.01 1.77
CA GLY A 112 -19.24 2.03 2.45
C GLY A 112 -18.51 1.07 1.51
N GLY A 113 -18.72 1.19 0.20
CA GLY A 113 -17.87 0.61 -0.82
C GLY A 113 -16.65 1.49 -1.11
N GLY A 114 -15.78 0.99 -1.97
CA GLY A 114 -14.61 1.71 -2.43
C GLY A 114 -13.66 0.76 -3.15
N CYS A 115 -12.93 1.30 -4.11
CA CYS A 115 -11.88 0.55 -4.78
C CYS A 115 -10.58 1.36 -4.78
N GLU A 116 -9.47 0.67 -4.97
CA GLU A 116 -8.14 1.25 -4.95
C GLU A 116 -7.26 0.58 -6.02
N VAL A 117 -6.38 1.36 -6.64
CA VAL A 117 -5.24 0.79 -7.35
C VAL A 117 -4.18 0.44 -6.33
N VAL A 118 -3.71 -0.80 -6.36
CA VAL A 118 -2.62 -1.29 -5.52
C VAL A 118 -1.45 -1.66 -6.41
N ALA A 119 -0.27 -1.17 -6.06
CA ALA A 119 0.97 -1.63 -6.64
C ALA A 119 1.71 -2.50 -5.61
N ALA A 120 2.07 -3.71 -6.01
CA ALA A 120 2.76 -4.68 -5.16
C ALA A 120 4.19 -4.88 -5.65
N ASP A 121 5.14 -4.68 -4.73
CA ASP A 121 6.50 -5.13 -4.88
C ASP A 121 6.57 -6.63 -4.60
N LEU A 122 6.84 -7.42 -5.64
CA LEU A 122 6.87 -8.88 -5.54
C LEU A 122 8.11 -9.41 -4.82
N ASP A 123 9.15 -8.60 -4.67
CA ASP A 123 10.39 -8.98 -3.97
C ASP A 123 10.29 -8.73 -2.47
N THR A 124 9.68 -7.61 -2.07
CA THR A 124 9.58 -7.20 -0.66
C THR A 124 8.23 -7.48 -0.02
N GLY A 125 7.20 -7.69 -0.83
CA GLY A 125 5.80 -7.83 -0.37
C GLY A 125 5.15 -6.49 0.01
N GLU A 126 5.82 -5.37 -0.20
CA GLU A 126 5.28 -4.06 0.11
C GLU A 126 4.19 -3.63 -0.87
N LEU A 127 3.17 -2.95 -0.35
CA LEU A 127 2.05 -2.41 -1.11
C LEU A 127 2.01 -0.88 -1.01
N LYS A 128 1.75 -0.20 -2.12
CA LYS A 128 1.26 1.19 -2.12
C LYS A 128 -0.13 1.23 -2.76
N LYS A 129 -0.98 2.12 -2.26
CA LYS A 129 -2.42 2.13 -2.55
C LYS A 129 -2.87 3.54 -2.93
N VAL A 130 -3.73 3.66 -3.93
CA VAL A 130 -4.38 4.92 -4.32
C VAL A 130 -5.89 4.69 -4.40
N PRO A 131 -6.70 5.33 -3.53
CA PRO A 131 -8.15 5.23 -3.59
C PRO A 131 -8.72 5.76 -4.90
N LEU A 132 -9.79 5.10 -5.37
CA LEU A 132 -10.57 5.48 -6.54
C LEU A 132 -11.96 5.95 -6.12
N THR A 133 -12.50 6.98 -6.78
CA THR A 133 -13.90 7.36 -6.67
C THR A 133 -14.58 7.46 -8.03
N PHE A 134 -15.82 6.97 -8.12
CA PHE A 134 -16.59 6.88 -9.36
C PHE A 134 -17.85 7.76 -9.33
N HIS A 135 -18.34 8.17 -10.51
CA HIS A 135 -19.55 8.99 -10.66
C HIS A 135 -20.78 8.22 -11.14
#